data_AF-A0A1L6HSM5-F1
#
_entry.id   AF-A0A1L6HSM5-F1
#
_cell.length_a   1.000
_cell.length_b   1.000
_cell.length_c   1.000
_cell.angle_alpha   90.00
_cell.angle_beta   90.00
_cell.angle_gamma   90.00
#
_symmetry.space_group_name_H-M   'P 1'
#
loop_
_entity.id
_entity.type
_entity.pdbx_description
1 polymer ?
#
loop_
_entity_poly.entity_id
_entity_poly.type
_entity_poly.pdbx_seq_one_letter_code
_entity_poly.pdbx_strand_id
1 'polypeptide(L)' 'MANSILASHPLSSLSSDSELSIAFELSDPFHMPLDRLESLIEETEPGTEERGYLFGLLDMRRAVVYTRGR' A
#
# COMPACT_ATOMS: atom_id res chain seq x y z
N MET A 1 -22.55 -22.13 -2.10
CA MET A 1 -21.46 -21.33 -2.68
C MET A 1 -21.13 -20.24 -1.69
N ALA A 2 -19.97 -20.32 -1.02
CA ALA A 2 -19.53 -19.33 -0.05
C ALA A 2 -18.58 -18.35 -0.76
N ASN A 3 -19.14 -17.32 -1.38
CA ASN A 3 -18.37 -16.29 -2.07
C ASN A 3 -19.14 -14.99 -1.87
N SER A 4 -18.60 -14.01 -1.14
CA SER A 4 -18.98 -12.56 -1.15
C SER A 4 -18.52 -11.76 0.10
N ILE A 5 -17.73 -12.31 1.04
CA ILE A 5 -17.21 -11.52 2.18
C ILE A 5 -15.68 -11.53 2.22
N LEU A 6 -15.05 -11.52 1.05
CA LEU A 6 -13.71 -10.96 0.96
C LEU A 6 -13.95 -9.50 0.60
N ALA A 7 -13.82 -8.61 1.58
CA ALA A 7 -13.69 -7.19 1.27
C ALA A 7 -12.62 -7.09 0.18
N SER A 8 -13.01 -6.61 -1.01
CA SER A 8 -12.09 -6.48 -2.12
C SER A 8 -10.90 -5.67 -1.63
N HIS A 9 -9.72 -6.28 -1.63
CA HIS A 9 -8.51 -5.57 -1.23
C HIS A 9 -8.43 -4.29 -2.08
N PRO A 10 -8.08 -3.11 -1.55
CA PRO A 10 -8.05 -1.88 -2.33
C PRO A 10 -7.18 -1.99 -3.59
N LEU A 11 -6.19 -2.89 -3.54
CA LEU A 11 -5.28 -3.17 -4.66
C LEU A 11 -5.78 -4.27 -5.61
N SER A 12 -6.96 -4.86 -5.39
CA SER A 12 -7.51 -5.94 -6.23
C SER A 12 -8.04 -5.44 -7.59
N SER A 13 -8.29 -4.13 -7.71
CA SER A 13 -8.61 -3.42 -8.95
C SER A 13 -7.39 -3.00 -9.76
N LEU A 14 -6.17 -3.13 -9.21
CA LEU A 14 -4.96 -2.72 -9.91
C LEU A 14 -4.75 -3.56 -11.16
N SER A 15 -4.36 -2.88 -12.23
CA SER A 15 -3.74 -3.57 -13.36
C SER A 15 -2.45 -4.24 -12.89
N SER A 16 -2.24 -5.50 -13.29
CA SER A 16 -1.01 -6.24 -13.01
C SER A 16 0.24 -5.55 -13.57
N ASP A 17 0.08 -4.72 -14.60
CA ASP A 17 1.15 -3.90 -15.20
C ASP A 17 1.35 -2.54 -14.51
N SER A 18 0.61 -2.23 -13.45
CA SER A 18 0.84 -0.99 -12.70
C SER A 18 2.14 -1.08 -11.88
N GLU A 19 2.92 0.00 -11.86
CA GLU A 19 4.13 0.15 -11.02
C GLU A 19 3.85 -0.31 -9.57
N LEU A 20 2.67 0.01 -9.05
CA LEU A 20 2.24 -0.32 -7.70
C LEU A 20 2.00 -1.83 -7.51
N SER A 21 1.36 -2.51 -8.46
CA SER A 21 1.20 -3.98 -8.41
C SER A 21 2.57 -4.67 -8.45
N ILE A 22 3.45 -4.23 -9.36
CA ILE A 22 4.80 -4.80 -9.49
C ILE A 22 5.62 -4.57 -8.21
N ALA A 23 5.57 -3.38 -7.64
CA ALA A 23 6.28 -3.08 -6.39
C ALA A 23 5.83 -3.96 -5.23
N PHE A 24 4.54 -4.28 -5.17
CA PHE A 24 3.95 -5.12 -4.11
C PHE A 24 4.20 -6.62 -4.32
N GLU A 25 4.37 -7.06 -5.56
CA GLU A 25 4.82 -8.43 -5.86
C GLU A 25 6.30 -8.64 -5.53
N LEU A 26 7.14 -7.64 -5.83
CA LEU A 26 8.59 -7.74 -5.67
C LEU A 26 9.08 -7.40 -4.26
N SER A 27 8.27 -6.73 -3.45
CA SER A 27 8.71 -6.24 -2.13
C SER A 27 7.57 -6.22 -1.13
N ASP A 28 7.88 -6.64 0.11
CA ASP A 28 6.94 -6.53 1.22
C ASP A 28 6.67 -5.04 1.54
N PRO A 29 5.42 -4.56 1.44
CA PRO A 29 5.07 -3.17 1.71
C PRO A 29 5.42 -2.71 3.13
N PHE A 30 5.47 -3.62 4.11
CA PHE A 30 5.85 -3.30 5.49
C PHE A 30 7.36 -3.10 5.67
N HIS A 31 8.17 -3.62 4.74
CA HIS A 31 9.64 -3.58 4.80
C HIS A 31 10.27 -2.71 3.70
N MET A 32 9.50 -2.29 2.69
CA MET A 32 9.92 -1.37 1.63
C MET A 32 10.52 -0.06 2.18
N PRO A 33 11.52 0.59 1.59
CA PRO A 33 11.99 1.90 2.03
C PRO A 33 10.86 2.95 2.09
N LEU A 34 10.89 3.84 3.08
CA LEU A 34 9.86 4.88 3.22
C LEU A 34 9.83 5.82 2.00
N ASP A 35 10.99 6.21 1.48
CA ASP A 35 11.08 7.05 0.28
C ASP A 35 10.41 6.39 -0.93
N ARG A 36 10.56 5.07 -1.10
CA ARG A 36 9.90 4.33 -2.19
C ARG A 36 8.39 4.29 -2.00
N LEU A 37 7.91 4.12 -0.76
CA LEU A 37 6.49 4.16 -0.44
C LEU A 37 5.89 5.56 -0.71
N GLU A 38 6.63 6.62 -0.39
CA GLU A 38 6.24 8.01 -0.68
C GLU A 38 6.18 8.28 -2.19
N SER A 39 7.15 7.80 -2.98
CA SER A 39 7.10 7.89 -4.44
C SER A 39 5.88 7.17 -5.03
N LEU A 40 5.55 5.97 -4.54
CA LEU A 40 4.35 5.24 -4.99
C LEU A 40 3.06 6.03 -4.69
N ILE A 41 3.00 6.76 -3.58
CA ILE A 41 1.86 7.62 -3.23
C ILE A 41 1.73 8.78 -4.22
N GLU A 42 2.86 9.39 -4.60
CA GLU A 42 2.89 10.50 -5.57
C GLU A 42 2.51 10.06 -6.98
N GLU A 43 2.95 8.86 -7.39
CA GLU A 43 2.64 8.24 -8.68
C GLU A 43 1.20 7.73 -8.76
N THR A 44 0.54 7.48 -7.63
CA THR A 44 -0.85 7.03 -7.58
C THR A 44 -1.83 8.19 -7.73
N GLU A 45 -2.85 7.99 -8.57
CA GLU A 45 -3.87 9.00 -8.86
C GLU A 45 -4.51 9.55 -7.57
N PRO A 46 -4.66 10.89 -7.43
CA PRO A 46 -5.32 11.48 -6.27
C PRO A 46 -6.77 11.02 -6.14
N GLY A 47 -7.21 10.74 -4.91
CA GLY A 47 -8.61 10.43 -4.61
C GLY A 47 -9.02 8.96 -4.84
N THR A 48 -8.08 8.10 -5.23
CA THR A 48 -8.35 6.66 -5.36
C THR A 48 -8.19 5.91 -4.04
N GLU A 49 -8.81 4.73 -3.95
CA GLU A 49 -8.73 3.87 -2.76
C GLU A 49 -7.31 3.33 -2.54
N GLU A 50 -6.56 3.08 -3.61
CA GLU A 50 -5.18 2.61 -3.57
C GLU A 50 -4.27 3.66 -2.90
N ARG A 51 -4.46 4.94 -3.24
CA ARG A 51 -3.72 6.03 -2.60
C ARG A 51 -4.06 6.14 -1.12
N GLY A 52 -5.33 5.99 -0.76
CA GLY A 52 -5.78 5.94 0.63
C GLY A 52 -5.13 4.77 1.41
N TYR A 53 -5.07 3.60 0.79
CA TYR A 53 -4.39 2.43 1.35
C TYR A 53 -2.90 2.70 1.60
N LEU A 54 -2.19 3.27 0.61
CA LEU A 54 -0.76 3.59 0.75
C LEU A 54 -0.49 4.61 1.87
N PHE A 55 -1.33 5.64 1.99
CA PHE A 55 -1.23 6.58 3.11
C PHE A 55 -1.45 5.91 4.46
N GLY A 56 -2.42 5.00 4.56
CA GLY A 56 -2.65 4.20 5.78
C GLY A 56 -1.45 3.32 6.13
N LEU A 57 -0.83 2.70 5.13
CA LEU A 57 0.40 1.93 5.31
C LEU A 57 1.56 2.80 5.79
N LEU A 58 1.77 3.97 5.17
CA LEU A 58 2.82 4.92 5.57
C LEU A 58 2.64 5.37 7.02
N ASP A 59 1.41 5.70 7.42
CA ASP A 59 1.10 6.14 8.78
C ASP A 59 1.34 5.04 9.81
N MET A 60 0.88 3.80 9.54
CA MET A 60 1.17 2.65 10.40
C MET A 60 2.67 2.43 10.57
N ARG A 61 3.44 2.50 9.49
CA ARG A 61 4.88 2.28 9.54
C ARG A 61 5.60 3.38 10.32
N ARG A 62 5.19 4.64 10.16
CA ARG A 62 5.68 5.75 10.98
C ARG A 62 5.34 5.54 12.46
N ALA A 63 4.11 5.14 12.78
CA ALA A 63 3.69 4.84 14.15
C ALA A 63 4.49 3.69 14.80
N VAL A 64 4.80 2.64 14.04
CA VAL A 64 5.66 1.53 14.51
C VAL A 64 7.09 2.00 14.78
N VAL A 65 7.64 2.88 13.94
CA VAL A 65 8.96 3.48 14.19
C VAL A 65 8.95 4.32 15.47
N TYR A 66 7.90 5.11 15.71
CA TYR A 66 7.77 5.89 16.95
C TYR A 66 7.63 5.01 18.20
N THR A 67 6.95 3.86 18.11
CA THR A 67 6.76 2.96 19.25
C THR A 67 7.96 2.07 19.55
N ARG A 68 8.83 1.80 18.57
CA ARG A 68 10.11 1.08 18.76
C ARG A 68 11.25 1.99 19.22
N GLY A 69 11.03 3.29 19.31
CA GLY A 69 11.95 4.24 19.95
C GLY A 69 11.82 4.22 21.48
N ARG A 70 12.30 3.15 22.13
CA ARG A 70 12.66 3.18 23.55
C ARG A 70 13.70 2.15 23.92
#